data_AF-A0A1J0VS93-F1
#
_entry.id   AF-A0A1J0VS93-F1
#
_cell.length_a   1.000
_cell.length_b   1.000
_cell.length_c   1.000
_cell.angle_alpha   90.00
_cell.angle_beta   90.00
_cell.angle_gamma   90.00
#
_symmetry.space_group_name_H-M   'P 1'
#
loop_
_entity.id
_entity.type
_entity.pdbx_description
1 polymer ?
#
loop_
_entity_poly.entity_id
_entity_poly.type
_entity_poly.pdbx_seq_one_letter_code
_entity_poly.pdbx_strand_id
1 'polypeptide(L)'
;MTNSASINVADDFALPLSITVIGNLLGIPASDRLELRSHVITLAGIFNIAGQRDDAALASADRSAEALSDYLTRLVMKRRAEPRDDLISELVAAHASVDLSMAEIVSMVLLLYSNGFETTANTLAEGIMALLNHPDQADLIRFNPDLTRNAVDEVIRLHPPVEAVSRVAAGAIQTDVGQLPAGQRVLVLLEAVNRDPHVFADPDQFDITRTGPRSLSFGGGIHYCLGSHLAKLEAKVAFPALLRELDAVRR
;
A
#
# COMPACT_ATOMS: atom_id res chain seq x y z
N MET A 1 -31.51 -2.97 25.70
CA MET A 1 -31.30 -3.08 24.24
C MET A 1 -29.87 -2.62 23.99
N THR A 2 -28.92 -3.55 23.90
CA THR A 2 -27.53 -3.22 23.53
C THR A 2 -27.54 -2.82 22.08
N ASN A 3 -27.37 -1.53 21.81
CA ASN A 3 -27.24 -0.99 20.48
C ASN A 3 -25.92 -1.54 19.90
N SER A 4 -25.95 -2.62 19.13
CA SER A 4 -24.72 -3.12 18.48
C SER A 4 -24.41 -2.16 17.35
N ALA A 5 -23.54 -1.18 17.61
CA ALA A 5 -22.98 -0.35 16.56
C ALA A 5 -22.13 -1.26 15.64
N SER A 6 -22.53 -1.40 14.39
CA SER A 6 -21.72 -2.03 13.34
C SER A 6 -20.89 -0.96 12.64
N ILE A 7 -19.65 -1.29 12.30
CA ILE A 7 -18.78 -0.43 11.49
C ILE A 7 -18.32 -1.19 10.24
N ASN A 8 -18.07 -0.48 9.16
CA ASN A 8 -17.31 -0.98 8.03
C ASN A 8 -15.83 -0.72 8.30
N VAL A 9 -15.06 -1.76 8.61
CA VAL A 9 -13.64 -1.63 8.97
C VAL A 9 -12.82 -0.95 7.86
N ALA A 10 -13.16 -1.15 6.59
CA ALA A 10 -12.44 -0.53 5.48
C ALA A 10 -12.68 0.98 5.44
N ASP A 11 -13.95 1.39 5.42
CA ASP A 11 -14.34 2.79 5.21
C ASP A 11 -14.29 3.63 6.50
N ASP A 12 -14.62 3.05 7.65
CA ASP A 12 -14.74 3.77 8.92
C ASP A 12 -13.42 3.76 9.73
N PHE A 13 -12.47 2.88 9.41
CA PHE A 13 -11.21 2.74 10.17
C PHE A 13 -9.96 2.74 9.29
N ALA A 14 -9.78 1.72 8.45
CA ALA A 14 -8.51 1.46 7.77
C ALA A 14 -8.14 2.60 6.82
N LEU A 15 -9.10 3.06 6.02
CA LEU A 15 -8.86 4.10 5.05
C LEU A 15 -8.68 5.50 5.66
N PRO A 16 -9.53 5.95 6.62
CA PRO A 16 -9.27 7.19 7.35
C PRO A 16 -7.91 7.21 8.06
N LEU A 17 -7.50 6.09 8.65
CA LEU A 17 -6.19 5.96 9.31
C LEU A 17 -5.05 6.15 8.31
N SER A 18 -5.01 5.35 7.24
CA SER A 18 -3.90 5.38 6.28
C SER A 18 -3.78 6.73 5.57
N ILE A 19 -4.90 7.33 5.16
CA ILE A 19 -4.92 8.68 4.55
C ILE A 19 -4.39 9.73 5.54
N THR A 20 -4.73 9.59 6.83
CA THR A 20 -4.26 10.51 7.86
C THR A 20 -2.76 10.41 8.08
N VAL A 21 -2.23 9.18 8.12
CA VAL A 21 -0.79 8.94 8.32
C VAL A 21 0.03 9.51 7.17
N ILE A 22 -0.25 9.11 5.92
CA ILE A 22 0.51 9.61 4.77
C ILE A 22 0.32 11.12 4.55
N GLY A 23 -0.91 11.62 4.77
CA GLY A 23 -1.21 13.03 4.66
C GLY A 23 -0.48 13.88 5.69
N ASN A 24 -0.31 13.39 6.93
CA ASN A 24 0.49 14.06 7.95
C ASN A 24 1.98 14.03 7.59
N LEU A 25 2.50 12.87 7.16
CA LEU A 25 3.91 12.72 6.79
C LEU A 25 4.31 13.69 5.66
N LEU A 26 3.44 13.84 4.65
CA LEU A 26 3.66 14.74 3.52
C LEU A 26 3.26 16.20 3.81
N GLY A 27 2.61 16.50 4.94
CA GLY A 27 2.13 17.84 5.25
C GLY A 27 0.95 18.32 4.39
N ILE A 28 0.13 17.39 3.88
CA ILE A 28 -1.12 17.66 3.16
C ILE A 28 -2.22 18.01 4.18
N PRO A 29 -2.86 19.20 4.08
CA PRO A 29 -3.94 19.61 4.97
C PRO A 29 -5.11 18.62 5.02
N ALA A 30 -5.67 18.39 6.21
CA ALA A 30 -6.75 17.42 6.40
C ALA A 30 -8.01 17.74 5.55
N SER A 31 -8.30 19.03 5.35
CA SER A 31 -9.42 19.51 4.52
C SER A 31 -9.35 19.04 3.07
N ASP A 32 -8.15 18.78 2.55
CA ASP A 32 -7.91 18.57 1.13
C ASP A 32 -7.85 17.07 0.79
N ARG A 33 -7.62 16.21 1.79
CA ARG A 33 -7.33 14.78 1.60
C ARG A 33 -8.46 14.01 0.93
N LEU A 34 -9.72 14.35 1.24
CA LEU A 34 -10.89 13.68 0.67
C LEU A 34 -11.03 13.94 -0.83
N GLU A 35 -10.79 15.19 -1.25
CA GLU A 35 -10.79 15.56 -2.67
C GLU A 35 -9.63 14.89 -3.40
N LEU A 36 -8.41 14.96 -2.86
CA LEU A 36 -7.26 14.32 -3.47
C LEU A 36 -7.41 12.79 -3.57
N ARG A 37 -8.06 12.16 -2.59
CA ARG A 37 -8.36 10.72 -2.61
C ARG A 37 -9.21 10.36 -3.84
N SER A 38 -10.24 11.14 -4.17
CA SER A 38 -11.12 10.82 -5.30
C SER A 38 -10.36 10.84 -6.63
N HIS A 39 -9.44 11.78 -6.79
CA HIS A 39 -8.54 11.82 -7.94
C HIS A 39 -7.56 10.63 -7.97
N VAL A 40 -6.99 10.25 -6.83
CA VAL A 40 -6.12 9.07 -6.74
C VAL A 40 -6.87 7.80 -7.13
N ILE A 41 -8.10 7.59 -6.63
CA ILE A 41 -8.92 6.41 -6.98
C ILE A 41 -9.22 6.38 -8.48
N THR A 42 -9.59 7.52 -9.06
CA THR A 42 -9.85 7.64 -10.49
C THR A 42 -8.61 7.29 -11.32
N LEU A 43 -7.44 7.79 -10.90
CA LEU A 43 -6.16 7.49 -11.55
C LEU A 43 -5.72 6.03 -11.36
N ALA A 44 -5.91 5.45 -10.17
CA ALA A 44 -5.55 4.06 -9.89
C ALA A 44 -6.41 3.07 -10.70
N GLY A 45 -7.67 3.41 -10.97
CA GLY A 45 -8.61 2.56 -11.69
C GLY A 45 -8.13 2.06 -13.06
N ILE A 46 -7.36 2.87 -13.79
CA ILE A 46 -6.83 2.46 -15.12
C ILE A 46 -5.70 1.42 -15.04
N PHE A 47 -5.03 1.32 -13.89
CA PHE A 47 -3.95 0.35 -13.66
C PHE A 47 -4.46 -1.02 -13.18
N ASN A 48 -5.71 -1.10 -12.74
CA ASN A 48 -6.33 -2.38 -12.36
C ASN A 48 -6.39 -3.32 -13.58
N ILE A 49 -6.03 -4.60 -13.40
CA ILE A 49 -6.07 -5.63 -14.44
C ILE A 49 -7.48 -5.78 -15.03
N ALA A 50 -8.51 -5.71 -14.17
CA ALA A 50 -9.92 -5.76 -14.53
C ALA A 50 -10.53 -4.35 -14.76
N GLY A 51 -9.70 -3.29 -14.74
CA GLY A 51 -10.16 -1.91 -14.88
C GLY A 51 -10.72 -1.61 -16.28
N GLN A 52 -11.71 -0.70 -16.33
CA GLN A 52 -12.19 -0.14 -17.60
C GLN A 52 -11.14 0.80 -18.18
N ARG A 53 -10.86 0.66 -19.47
CA ARG A 53 -9.89 1.48 -20.22
C ARG A 53 -10.48 2.02 -21.51
N ASP A 54 -11.76 2.37 -21.47
CA ASP A 54 -12.37 3.12 -22.56
C ASP A 54 -11.89 4.58 -22.56
N ASP A 55 -12.14 5.28 -23.66
CA ASP A 55 -11.67 6.66 -23.85
C ASP A 55 -12.19 7.61 -22.75
N ALA A 56 -13.38 7.34 -22.19
CA ALA A 56 -13.95 8.15 -21.13
C ALA A 56 -13.21 7.96 -19.81
N ALA A 57 -12.88 6.71 -19.46
CA ALA A 57 -12.09 6.37 -18.30
C ALA A 57 -10.68 6.95 -18.38
N LEU A 58 -10.02 6.83 -19.55
CA LEU A 58 -8.69 7.40 -19.79
C LEU A 58 -8.72 8.93 -19.65
N ALA A 59 -9.68 9.61 -20.30
CA ALA A 59 -9.81 11.06 -20.17
C ALA A 59 -10.11 11.51 -18.72
N SER A 60 -10.80 10.69 -17.94
CA SER A 60 -11.05 10.98 -16.51
C SER A 60 -9.81 10.80 -15.64
N ALA A 61 -9.01 9.78 -15.92
CA ALA A 61 -7.73 9.55 -15.26
C ALA A 61 -6.75 10.69 -15.58
N ASP A 62 -6.67 11.14 -16.83
CA ASP A 62 -5.82 12.27 -17.23
C ASP A 62 -6.18 13.55 -16.47
N ARG A 63 -7.46 13.92 -16.44
CA ARG A 63 -7.94 15.08 -15.65
C ARG A 63 -7.60 14.95 -14.16
N SER A 64 -7.67 13.74 -13.61
CA SER A 64 -7.33 13.51 -12.20
C SER A 64 -5.82 13.60 -11.95
N ALA A 65 -5.00 13.12 -12.88
CA ALA A 65 -3.55 13.27 -12.81
C ALA A 65 -3.12 14.75 -12.91
N GLU A 66 -3.76 15.53 -13.78
CA GLU A 66 -3.56 16.97 -13.89
C GLU A 66 -3.94 17.69 -12.57
N ALA A 67 -5.14 17.43 -12.04
CA ALA A 67 -5.59 18.04 -10.79
C ALA A 67 -4.66 17.72 -9.60
N LEU A 68 -4.21 16.47 -9.48
CA LEU A 68 -3.22 16.06 -8.48
C LEU A 68 -1.88 16.78 -8.67
N SER A 69 -1.38 16.83 -9.90
CA SER A 69 -0.10 17.46 -10.23
C SER A 69 -0.13 18.96 -9.95
N ASP A 70 -1.20 19.65 -10.31
CA ASP A 70 -1.39 21.09 -10.07
C ASP A 70 -1.47 21.41 -8.58
N TYR A 71 -2.21 20.60 -7.82
CA TYR A 71 -2.28 20.74 -6.36
C TYR A 71 -0.90 20.53 -5.72
N LEU A 72 -0.23 19.43 -6.05
CA LEU A 72 1.05 19.08 -5.45
C LEU A 72 2.15 20.05 -5.86
N THR A 73 2.13 20.57 -7.09
CA THR A 73 3.04 21.63 -7.54
C THR A 73 2.90 22.88 -6.66
N ARG A 74 1.67 23.34 -6.42
CA ARG A 74 1.42 24.49 -5.53
C ARG A 74 1.90 24.21 -4.11
N LEU A 75 1.67 23.00 -3.59
CA LEU A 75 2.09 22.62 -2.25
C LEU A 75 3.62 22.56 -2.11
N VAL A 76 4.31 21.96 -3.08
CA VAL A 76 5.78 21.90 -3.14
C VAL A 76 6.38 23.31 -3.25
N MET A 77 5.83 24.16 -4.11
CA MET A 77 6.29 25.56 -4.25
C MET A 77 6.06 26.36 -2.97
N LYS A 78 4.94 26.12 -2.27
CA LYS A 78 4.70 26.71 -0.96
C LYS A 78 5.73 26.25 0.07
N ARG A 79 6.11 24.96 0.10
CA ARG A 79 7.17 24.46 1.00
C ARG A 79 8.56 24.96 0.66
N ARG A 80 8.81 25.24 -0.62
CA ARG A 80 10.04 25.91 -1.05
C ARG A 80 10.15 27.33 -0.52
N ALA A 81 9.05 28.08 -0.49
CA ALA A 81 9.01 29.44 0.04
C ALA A 81 8.94 29.47 1.58
N GLU A 82 8.18 28.55 2.16
CA GLU A 82 7.88 28.45 3.59
C GLU A 82 8.05 26.98 4.06
N PRO A 83 9.29 26.55 4.36
CA PRO A 83 9.55 25.19 4.84
C PRO A 83 8.80 24.87 6.14
N ARG A 84 8.44 23.60 6.31
CA ARG A 84 7.80 23.05 7.51
C ARG A 84 8.49 21.76 7.94
N ASP A 85 8.04 21.22 9.05
CA ASP A 85 8.45 19.91 9.55
C ASP A 85 7.60 18.80 8.86
N ASP A 86 7.86 18.58 7.57
CA ASP A 86 7.21 17.55 6.75
C ASP A 86 8.12 17.02 5.63
N LEU A 87 7.80 15.84 5.10
CA LEU A 87 8.62 15.16 4.09
C LEU A 87 8.74 15.96 2.78
N ILE A 88 7.73 16.76 2.41
CA ILE A 88 7.83 17.63 1.23
C ILE A 88 8.94 18.67 1.44
N SER A 89 9.03 19.26 2.62
CA SER A 89 10.09 20.23 2.94
C SER A 89 11.48 19.58 2.93
N GLU A 90 11.61 18.35 3.41
CA GLU A 90 12.86 17.58 3.33
C GLU A 90 13.26 17.28 1.88
N LEU A 91 12.32 16.83 1.04
CA LEU A 91 12.56 16.57 -0.38
C LEU A 91 12.98 17.83 -1.14
N VAL A 92 12.34 18.97 -0.83
CA VAL A 92 12.76 20.27 -1.38
C VAL A 92 14.15 20.64 -0.90
N ALA A 93 14.47 20.52 0.39
CA ALA A 93 15.81 20.83 0.89
C ALA A 93 16.90 19.96 0.24
N ALA A 94 16.60 18.68 0.00
CA ALA A 94 17.53 17.74 -0.61
C ALA A 94 17.79 18.00 -2.11
N HIS A 95 16.89 18.68 -2.82
CA HIS A 95 16.87 18.70 -4.29
C HIS A 95 18.20 19.11 -4.94
N ALA A 96 18.92 20.07 -4.34
CA ALA A 96 20.19 20.57 -4.87
C ALA A 96 21.37 19.59 -4.65
N SER A 97 21.27 18.73 -3.64
CA SER A 97 22.32 17.76 -3.30
C SER A 97 22.26 16.48 -4.12
N VAL A 98 21.11 16.19 -4.72
CA VAL A 98 20.84 14.95 -5.49
C VAL A 98 20.37 15.24 -6.92
N ASP A 99 20.50 16.49 -7.37
CA ASP A 99 20.12 16.96 -8.72
C ASP A 99 18.67 16.60 -9.11
N LEU A 100 17.73 16.78 -8.17
CA LEU A 100 16.30 16.60 -8.43
C LEU A 100 15.68 17.91 -8.93
N SER A 101 14.98 17.82 -10.07
CA SER A 101 14.13 18.87 -10.57
C SER A 101 12.84 18.99 -9.73
N MET A 102 12.21 20.16 -9.79
CA MET A 102 10.92 20.37 -9.11
C MET A 102 9.82 19.44 -9.65
N ALA A 103 9.87 19.11 -10.95
CA ALA A 103 8.94 18.16 -11.55
C ALA A 103 9.12 16.76 -10.96
N GLU A 104 10.36 16.31 -10.77
CA GLU A 104 10.64 15.00 -10.14
C GLU A 104 10.20 14.96 -8.67
N ILE A 105 10.35 16.06 -7.93
CA ILE A 105 9.81 16.16 -6.56
C ILE A 105 8.29 16.02 -6.57
N VAL A 106 7.59 16.74 -7.45
CA VAL A 106 6.13 16.64 -7.57
C VAL A 106 5.70 15.21 -7.92
N SER A 107 6.36 14.58 -8.88
CA SER A 107 6.09 13.18 -9.24
C SER A 107 6.37 12.22 -8.08
N MET A 108 7.44 12.45 -7.31
CA MET A 108 7.75 11.65 -6.12
C MET A 108 6.67 11.81 -5.04
N VAL A 109 6.24 13.04 -4.76
CA VAL A 109 5.17 13.31 -3.77
C VAL A 109 3.86 12.68 -4.22
N LEU A 110 3.54 12.74 -5.52
CA LEU A 110 2.37 12.06 -6.07
C LEU A 110 2.45 10.55 -5.84
N LEU A 111 3.58 9.93 -6.17
CA LEU A 111 3.82 8.50 -5.98
C LEU A 111 3.68 8.08 -4.51
N LEU A 112 4.24 8.88 -3.60
CA LEU A 112 4.18 8.62 -2.15
C LEU A 112 2.76 8.76 -1.62
N TYR A 113 2.03 9.79 -2.04
CA TYR A 113 0.65 10.00 -1.60
C TYR A 113 -0.28 8.93 -2.16
N SER A 114 -0.26 8.70 -3.48
CA SER A 114 -1.20 7.79 -4.14
C SER A 114 -1.05 6.35 -3.64
N ASN A 115 0.19 5.88 -3.50
CA ASN A 115 0.45 4.51 -3.09
C ASN A 115 0.47 4.32 -1.56
N GLY A 116 0.57 5.41 -0.80
CA GLY A 116 0.81 5.38 0.63
C GLY A 116 -0.43 5.09 1.48
N PHE A 117 -1.64 5.27 0.97
CA PHE A 117 -2.86 5.02 1.76
C PHE A 117 -3.67 3.81 1.31
N GLU A 118 -3.89 3.60 0.00
CA GLU A 118 -4.83 2.56 -0.46
C GLU A 118 -4.31 1.15 -0.17
N THR A 119 -3.04 0.89 -0.48
CA THR A 119 -2.41 -0.41 -0.24
C THR A 119 -2.35 -0.76 1.25
N THR A 120 -2.02 0.22 2.10
CA THR A 120 -1.99 0.06 3.55
C THR A 120 -3.39 -0.13 4.12
N ALA A 121 -4.40 0.63 3.66
CA ALA A 121 -5.78 0.47 4.09
C ALA A 121 -6.32 -0.93 3.75
N ASN A 122 -6.05 -1.44 2.55
CA ASN A 122 -6.42 -2.80 2.17
C ASN A 122 -5.72 -3.84 3.06
N THR A 123 -4.43 -3.69 3.32
CA THR A 123 -3.68 -4.57 4.23
C THR A 123 -4.27 -4.57 5.64
N LEU A 124 -4.64 -3.39 6.15
CA LEU A 124 -5.24 -3.27 7.48
C LEU A 124 -6.60 -3.95 7.54
N ALA A 125 -7.47 -3.69 6.56
CA ALA A 125 -8.80 -4.29 6.48
C ALA A 125 -8.72 -5.83 6.37
N GLU A 126 -7.90 -6.34 5.46
CA GLU A 126 -7.68 -7.78 5.28
C GLU A 126 -7.06 -8.41 6.54
N GLY A 127 -6.12 -7.73 7.18
CA GLY A 127 -5.51 -8.24 8.40
C GLY A 127 -6.48 -8.32 9.57
N ILE A 128 -7.35 -7.33 9.73
CA ILE A 128 -8.41 -7.37 10.74
C ILE A 128 -9.38 -8.51 10.45
N MET A 129 -9.80 -8.68 9.19
CA MET A 129 -10.65 -9.78 8.78
C MET A 129 -10.00 -11.14 9.02
N ALA A 130 -8.71 -11.30 8.69
CA ALA A 130 -7.96 -12.52 8.92
C ALA A 130 -7.88 -12.86 10.42
N LEU A 131 -7.56 -11.88 11.27
CA LEU A 131 -7.48 -12.08 12.71
C LEU A 131 -8.83 -12.39 13.36
N LEU A 132 -9.93 -11.80 12.87
CA LEU A 132 -11.29 -12.14 13.34
C LEU A 132 -11.71 -13.56 12.95
N ASN A 133 -11.25 -14.06 11.81
CA ASN A 133 -11.53 -15.43 11.35
C ASN A 133 -10.61 -16.49 11.99
N HIS A 134 -9.49 -16.08 12.59
CA HIS A 134 -8.49 -16.96 13.21
C HIS A 134 -8.18 -16.51 14.64
N PRO A 135 -9.10 -16.77 15.60
CA PRO A 135 -8.98 -16.26 16.96
C PRO A 135 -7.73 -16.78 17.69
N ASP A 136 -7.27 -17.98 17.35
CA ASP A 136 -6.01 -18.55 17.83
C ASP A 136 -4.79 -17.73 17.41
N GLN A 137 -4.75 -17.26 16.16
CA GLN A 137 -3.72 -16.35 15.65
C GLN A 137 -3.84 -14.96 16.29
N ALA A 138 -5.07 -14.46 16.51
CA ALA A 138 -5.30 -13.20 17.20
C ALA A 138 -4.81 -13.23 18.66
N ASP A 139 -5.02 -14.34 19.37
CA ASP A 139 -4.54 -14.52 20.74
C ASP A 139 -3.02 -14.45 20.85
N LEU A 140 -2.29 -14.97 19.84
CA LEU A 140 -0.83 -14.80 19.79
C LEU A 140 -0.41 -13.33 19.78
N ILE A 141 -1.12 -12.45 19.07
CA ILE A 141 -0.86 -11.00 19.10
C ILE A 141 -1.25 -10.40 20.45
N ARG A 142 -2.36 -10.84 21.06
CA ARG A 142 -2.78 -10.37 22.40
C ARG A 142 -1.72 -10.65 23.46
N PHE A 143 -1.13 -11.85 23.45
CA PHE A 143 -0.10 -12.26 24.40
C PHE A 143 1.32 -11.80 24.02
N ASN A 144 1.56 -11.54 22.73
CA ASN A 144 2.85 -11.07 22.22
C ASN A 144 2.67 -10.06 21.06
N PRO A 145 2.51 -8.76 21.35
CA PRO A 145 2.31 -7.73 20.33
C PRO A 145 3.46 -7.55 19.32
N ASP A 146 4.66 -8.10 19.58
CA ASP A 146 5.75 -8.04 18.61
C ASP A 146 5.51 -8.97 17.40
N LEU A 147 4.61 -9.96 17.52
CA LEU A 147 4.17 -10.80 16.39
C LEU A 147 3.33 -10.04 15.37
N THR A 148 2.89 -8.81 15.65
CA THR A 148 2.12 -8.03 14.68
C THR A 148 2.89 -7.79 13.38
N ARG A 149 4.23 -7.67 13.43
CA ARG A 149 5.02 -7.53 12.18
C ARG A 149 4.89 -8.75 11.29
N ASN A 150 4.92 -9.95 11.90
CA ASN A 150 4.75 -11.20 11.17
C ASN A 150 3.31 -11.34 10.65
N ALA A 151 2.32 -10.88 11.44
CA ALA A 151 0.94 -10.86 10.99
C ALA A 151 0.78 -10.03 9.71
N VAL A 152 1.41 -8.86 9.59
CA VAL A 152 1.40 -8.09 8.33
C VAL A 152 2.03 -8.89 7.19
N ASP A 153 3.21 -9.48 7.43
CA ASP A 153 3.91 -10.26 6.40
C ASP A 153 3.08 -11.44 5.91
N GLU A 154 2.30 -12.08 6.79
CA GLU A 154 1.40 -13.18 6.43
C GLU A 154 0.12 -12.69 5.75
N VAL A 155 -0.47 -11.58 6.21
CA VAL A 155 -1.64 -10.95 5.58
C VAL A 155 -1.32 -10.57 4.14
N ILE A 156 -0.21 -9.85 3.90
CA ILE A 156 0.14 -9.44 2.53
C ILE A 156 0.59 -10.62 1.68
N ARG A 157 1.06 -11.73 2.27
CA ARG A 157 1.36 -12.96 1.52
C ARG A 157 0.08 -13.52 0.92
N LEU A 158 -0.97 -13.70 1.73
CA LEU A 158 -2.25 -14.23 1.27
C LEU A 158 -3.07 -13.22 0.47
N HIS A 159 -3.07 -11.96 0.87
CA HIS A 159 -3.90 -10.91 0.29
C HIS A 159 -3.03 -9.70 -0.08
N PRO A 160 -2.14 -9.84 -1.08
CA PRO A 160 -1.31 -8.72 -1.50
C PRO A 160 -2.19 -7.61 -2.08
N PRO A 161 -2.08 -6.35 -1.59
CA PRO A 161 -2.84 -5.23 -2.16
C PRO A 161 -2.51 -4.96 -3.63
N VAL A 162 -1.32 -5.39 -4.08
CA VAL A 162 -0.90 -5.38 -5.47
C VAL A 162 -0.81 -6.83 -5.94
N GLU A 163 -1.76 -7.25 -6.78
CA GLU A 163 -1.90 -8.65 -7.22
C GLU A 163 -0.83 -9.05 -8.23
N ALA A 164 -0.37 -8.11 -9.06
CA ALA A 164 0.65 -8.37 -10.07
C ALA A 164 1.51 -7.15 -10.40
N VAL A 165 2.72 -7.41 -10.86
CA VAL A 165 3.64 -6.39 -11.36
C VAL A 165 4.15 -6.75 -12.74
N SER A 166 4.31 -5.74 -13.60
CA SER A 166 4.84 -5.94 -14.95
C SER A 166 6.34 -5.62 -15.02
N ARG A 167 7.07 -6.38 -15.84
CA ARG A 167 8.46 -6.11 -16.24
C ARG A 167 8.59 -6.23 -17.76
N VAL A 168 9.65 -5.64 -18.31
CA VAL A 168 10.03 -5.80 -19.71
C VAL A 168 11.44 -6.38 -19.72
N ALA A 169 11.65 -7.45 -20.48
CA ALA A 169 12.95 -8.08 -20.61
C ALA A 169 13.94 -7.13 -21.30
N ALA A 170 14.99 -6.71 -20.61
CA ALA A 170 16.02 -5.83 -21.20
C ALA A 170 16.89 -6.55 -22.26
N GLY A 171 16.94 -7.88 -22.19
CA GLY A 171 17.64 -8.76 -23.12
C GLY A 171 16.98 -10.13 -23.15
N ALA A 172 17.48 -11.04 -23.98
CA ALA A 172 16.99 -12.41 -23.98
C ALA A 172 17.38 -13.12 -22.67
N ILE A 173 16.42 -13.75 -22.00
CA ILE A 173 16.61 -14.45 -20.72
C ILE A 173 16.24 -15.92 -20.90
N GLN A 174 17.13 -16.83 -20.51
CA GLN A 174 16.81 -18.25 -20.43
C GLN A 174 16.13 -18.54 -19.09
N THR A 175 14.98 -19.21 -19.12
CA THR A 175 14.26 -19.67 -17.93
C THR A 175 14.02 -21.18 -18.00
N ASP A 176 13.57 -21.77 -16.89
CA ASP A 176 13.24 -23.19 -16.81
C ASP A 176 12.07 -23.59 -17.72
N VAL A 177 11.22 -22.63 -18.10
CA VAL A 177 10.06 -22.84 -18.97
C VAL A 177 10.30 -22.37 -20.41
N GLY A 178 11.51 -21.93 -20.75
CA GLY A 178 11.90 -21.52 -22.10
C GLY A 178 12.65 -20.20 -22.17
N GLN A 179 12.89 -19.73 -23.40
CA GLN A 179 13.57 -18.46 -23.65
C GLN A 179 12.55 -17.31 -23.67
N LEU A 180 12.82 -16.25 -22.92
CA LEU A 180 12.12 -14.98 -22.96
C LEU A 180 12.89 -13.99 -23.85
N PRO A 181 12.36 -13.60 -25.02
CA PRO A 181 12.94 -12.58 -25.89
C PRO A 181 13.13 -11.21 -25.23
N ALA A 182 14.11 -10.45 -25.71
CA ALA A 182 14.25 -9.04 -25.39
C ALA A 182 13.00 -8.24 -25.78
N GLY A 183 12.60 -7.28 -24.96
CA GLY A 183 11.42 -6.46 -25.14
C GLY A 183 10.10 -7.14 -24.76
N GLN A 184 10.11 -8.44 -24.42
CA GLN A 184 8.88 -9.11 -24.00
C GLN A 184 8.42 -8.62 -22.63
N ARG A 185 7.13 -8.29 -22.53
CA ARG A 185 6.47 -7.97 -21.26
C ARG A 185 6.19 -9.25 -20.49
N VAL A 186 6.56 -9.25 -19.22
CA VAL A 186 6.25 -10.31 -18.25
C VAL A 186 5.33 -9.73 -17.20
N LEU A 187 4.30 -10.50 -16.83
CA LEU A 187 3.45 -10.20 -15.68
C LEU A 187 3.78 -11.21 -14.58
N VAL A 188 4.21 -10.70 -13.43
CA VAL A 188 4.48 -11.51 -12.24
C VAL A 188 3.24 -11.45 -11.35
N LEU A 189 2.54 -12.56 -11.22
CA LEU A 189 1.36 -12.69 -10.37
C LEU A 189 1.81 -12.90 -8.92
N LEU A 190 1.86 -11.82 -8.14
CA LEU A 190 2.34 -11.85 -6.76
C LEU A 190 1.48 -12.74 -5.88
N GLU A 191 0.16 -12.70 -6.07
CA GLU A 191 -0.78 -13.54 -5.33
C GLU A 191 -0.52 -15.05 -5.54
N ALA A 192 -0.18 -15.44 -6.77
CA ALA A 192 0.13 -16.84 -7.10
C ALA A 192 1.49 -17.26 -6.54
N VAL A 193 2.53 -16.43 -6.71
CA VAL A 193 3.88 -16.74 -6.20
C VAL A 193 3.89 -16.85 -4.68
N ASN A 194 3.11 -16.03 -3.98
CA ASN A 194 2.97 -16.10 -2.54
C ASN A 194 2.19 -17.33 -2.03
N ARG A 195 1.59 -18.11 -2.93
CA ARG A 195 0.90 -19.38 -2.66
C ARG A 195 1.60 -20.60 -3.30
N ASP A 196 2.82 -20.43 -3.80
CA ASP A 196 3.55 -21.54 -4.41
C ASP A 196 3.85 -22.64 -3.38
N PRO A 197 3.30 -23.87 -3.52
CA PRO A 197 3.51 -24.97 -2.59
C PRO A 197 4.96 -25.48 -2.58
N HIS A 198 5.78 -25.13 -3.57
CA HIS A 198 7.22 -25.41 -3.57
C HIS A 198 8.01 -24.45 -2.68
N VAL A 199 7.43 -23.30 -2.31
CA VAL A 199 8.06 -22.26 -1.49
C VAL A 199 7.45 -22.19 -0.09
N PHE A 200 6.12 -22.31 0.00
CA PHE A 200 5.37 -22.21 1.26
C PHE A 200 4.66 -23.54 1.54
N ALA A 201 4.97 -24.16 2.69
CA ALA A 201 4.19 -25.30 3.19
C ALA A 201 2.78 -24.83 3.58
N ASP A 202 1.74 -25.60 3.25
CA ASP A 202 0.34 -25.22 3.49
C ASP A 202 0.05 -23.76 3.04
N PRO A 203 0.24 -23.44 1.75
CA PRO A 203 0.31 -22.05 1.27
C PRO A 203 -0.99 -21.26 1.48
N ASP A 204 -2.13 -21.93 1.58
CA ASP A 204 -3.43 -21.28 1.77
C ASP A 204 -3.76 -21.01 3.24
N GLN A 205 -2.98 -21.54 4.20
CA GLN A 205 -3.22 -21.30 5.62
C GLN A 205 -2.65 -19.96 6.07
N PHE A 206 -3.44 -19.22 6.84
CA PHE A 206 -3.02 -18.01 7.55
C PHE A 206 -2.30 -18.40 8.84
N ASP A 207 -0.97 -18.20 8.86
CA ASP A 207 -0.14 -18.47 10.03
C ASP A 207 0.88 -17.35 10.31
N ILE A 208 0.67 -16.56 11.36
CA ILE A 208 1.57 -15.46 11.74
C ILE A 208 2.88 -15.97 12.37
N THR A 209 2.95 -17.26 12.71
CA THR A 209 4.16 -17.90 13.23
C THR A 209 5.04 -18.47 12.13
N ARG A 210 4.58 -18.42 10.88
CA ARG A 210 5.27 -18.93 9.71
C ARG A 210 6.71 -18.41 9.64
N THR A 211 7.65 -19.36 9.63
CA THR A 211 9.06 -19.10 9.37
C THR A 211 9.42 -19.55 7.96
N GLY A 212 10.29 -18.82 7.27
CA GLY A 212 10.80 -19.25 5.97
C GLY A 212 11.01 -18.09 5.01
N PRO A 213 10.83 -18.32 3.69
CA PRO A 213 11.06 -17.31 2.68
C PRO A 213 10.10 -16.12 2.87
N ARG A 214 10.58 -14.93 2.51
CA ARG A 214 9.75 -13.73 2.55
C ARG A 214 8.81 -13.72 1.35
N SER A 215 7.58 -13.28 1.58
CA SER A 215 6.64 -12.90 0.54
C SER A 215 7.25 -11.88 -0.42
N LEU A 216 6.85 -11.94 -1.69
CA LEU A 216 7.21 -10.96 -2.72
C LEU A 216 6.23 -9.78 -2.82
N SER A 217 5.29 -9.64 -1.88
CA SER A 217 4.28 -8.56 -1.91
C SER A 217 4.86 -7.15 -1.83
N PHE A 218 6.02 -6.99 -1.17
CA PHE A 218 6.78 -5.73 -1.18
C PHE A 218 7.76 -5.61 -2.35
N GLY A 219 7.72 -6.55 -3.30
CA GLY A 219 8.66 -6.65 -4.40
C GLY A 219 10.07 -7.03 -3.96
N GLY A 220 11.05 -6.68 -4.78
CA GLY A 220 12.46 -6.99 -4.55
C GLY A 220 13.40 -6.13 -5.39
N GLY A 221 14.69 -6.22 -5.10
CA GLY A 221 15.74 -5.45 -5.76
C GLY A 221 15.64 -3.95 -5.49
N ILE A 222 16.02 -3.12 -6.46
CA ILE A 222 16.03 -1.65 -6.33
C ILE A 222 14.63 -1.03 -6.18
N HIS A 223 13.57 -1.81 -6.46
CA HIS A 223 12.18 -1.39 -6.32
C HIS A 223 11.49 -2.01 -5.10
N TYR A 224 12.25 -2.52 -4.13
CA TYR A 224 11.68 -2.94 -2.86
C TYR A 224 10.88 -1.79 -2.23
N CYS A 225 9.68 -2.10 -1.74
CA CYS A 225 8.71 -1.10 -1.28
C CYS A 225 9.31 -0.15 -0.23
N LEU A 226 9.40 1.14 -0.61
CA LEU A 226 9.85 2.21 0.27
C LEU A 226 8.95 2.36 1.50
N GLY A 227 7.63 2.19 1.32
CA GLY A 227 6.62 2.31 2.38
C GLY A 227 6.48 1.09 3.30
N SER A 228 7.25 0.01 3.07
CA SER A 228 7.12 -1.25 3.82
C SER A 228 7.22 -1.08 5.34
N HIS A 229 8.12 -0.21 5.81
CA HIS A 229 8.30 0.06 7.24
C HIS A 229 7.12 0.84 7.83
N LEU A 230 6.58 1.80 7.07
CA LEU A 230 5.44 2.60 7.50
C LEU A 230 4.17 1.73 7.57
N ALA A 231 3.89 0.94 6.52
CA ALA A 231 2.76 0.02 6.50
C ALA A 231 2.79 -0.96 7.68
N LYS A 232 3.97 -1.53 7.98
CA LYS A 232 4.16 -2.42 9.14
C LYS A 232 3.99 -1.69 10.47
N LEU A 233 4.40 -0.42 10.56
CA LEU A 233 4.23 0.39 11.77
C LEU A 233 2.74 0.68 12.02
N GLU A 234 2.00 1.07 10.99
CA GLU A 234 0.57 1.33 11.09
C GLU A 234 -0.17 0.10 11.60
N ALA A 235 0.09 -1.07 11.03
CA ALA A 235 -0.50 -2.33 11.51
C ALA A 235 -0.03 -2.71 12.92
N LYS A 236 1.25 -2.48 13.26
CA LYS A 236 1.80 -2.70 14.61
C LYS A 236 1.01 -1.92 15.68
N VAL A 237 0.50 -0.75 15.32
CA VAL A 237 -0.34 0.05 16.22
C VAL A 237 -1.81 -0.38 16.12
N ALA A 238 -2.33 -0.55 14.91
CA ALA A 238 -3.75 -0.79 14.65
C ALA A 238 -4.24 -2.15 15.16
N PHE A 239 -3.54 -3.25 14.85
CA PHE A 239 -4.06 -4.60 15.17
C PHE A 239 -4.19 -4.83 16.68
N PRO A 240 -3.18 -4.56 17.53
CA PRO A 240 -3.33 -4.75 18.97
C PRO A 240 -4.35 -3.79 19.58
N ALA A 241 -4.47 -2.56 19.06
CA ALA A 241 -5.46 -1.61 19.55
C ALA A 241 -6.89 -2.10 19.27
N LEU A 242 -7.16 -2.53 18.05
CA LEU A 242 -8.44 -3.12 17.68
C LEU A 242 -8.72 -4.40 18.47
N LEU A 243 -7.78 -5.34 18.56
CA LEU A 243 -8.00 -6.59 19.28
C LEU A 243 -8.37 -6.40 20.75
N ARG A 244 -7.87 -5.33 21.41
CA ARG A 244 -8.26 -4.98 22.79
C ARG A 244 -9.69 -4.44 22.89
N GLU A 245 -10.10 -3.60 21.94
CA GLU A 245 -11.45 -3.02 21.93
C GLU A 245 -12.52 -4.03 21.45
N LEU A 246 -12.10 -5.05 20.69
CA LEU A 246 -12.97 -5.99 20.01
C LEU A 246 -13.19 -7.33 20.73
N ASP A 247 -12.83 -7.47 22.02
CA ASP A 247 -13.02 -8.71 22.81
C ASP A 247 -14.49 -9.21 22.88
N ALA A 248 -15.46 -8.42 22.39
CA ALA A 248 -16.89 -8.75 22.30
C ALA A 248 -17.47 -8.80 20.87
N VAL A 249 -16.67 -8.60 19.82
CA VAL A 249 -17.19 -8.47 18.44
C VAL A 249 -17.18 -9.80 17.71
N ARG A 250 -18.33 -10.10 17.09
CA ARG A 250 -18.52 -11.21 16.14
C ARG A 250 -18.87 -10.59 14.79
N ARG A 251 -18.51 -11.28 13.71
CA ARG A 251 -18.97 -10.95 12.35
C ARG A 251 -20.47 -11.15 12.24
#